data_AF-A0A0R1HPU8-F1
#
_entry.id   AF-A0A0R1HPU8-F1
#
_cell.length_a   1.000
_cell.length_b   1.000
_cell.length_c   1.000
_cell.angle_alpha   90.00
_cell.angle_beta   90.00
_cell.angle_gamma   90.00
#
_symmetry.space_group_name_H-M   'P 1'
#
loop_
_entity.id
_entity.type
_entity.pdbx_description
1 polymer ?
#
loop_
_entity_poly.entity_id
_entity_poly.type
_entity_poly.pdbx_seq_one_letter_code
_entity_poly.pdbx_strand_id
1 'polypeptide(L)'
;MQLKISLLGKRVSRTVLVANSIRYDQLHGLIQLLFGWSNLHLHRFDVPQTDTQYRAELDDDFDDHETFNDERHYFAYPDLQKGDVIYTYDFEANLQHRIRLEENVTMAHFIKAGYPQVPFCVSGVGVNRLADSATEPMADRFDRQAINDQLAAISDGWFSLD
;
A
#
# COMPACT_ATOMS: atom_id res chain seq x y z
N MET A 1 1.70 4.72 -12.28
CA MET A 1 3.06 4.26 -11.89
C MET A 1 3.04 2.78 -11.53
N GLN A 2 4.18 2.10 -11.66
CA GLN A 2 4.38 0.76 -11.12
C GLN A 2 5.16 0.85 -9.80
N LEU A 3 4.59 0.28 -8.75
CA LEU A 3 5.20 0.19 -7.43
C LEU A 3 5.57 -1.24 -7.11
N LYS A 4 6.68 -1.42 -6.41
CA LYS A 4 7.00 -2.66 -5.70
C LYS A 4 6.94 -2.44 -4.21
N ILE A 5 6.09 -3.22 -3.54
CA ILE A 5 5.86 -3.19 -2.11
C ILE A 5 6.46 -4.47 -1.54
N SER A 6 7.50 -4.35 -0.72
CA SER A 6 8.26 -5.48 -0.17
C SER A 6 8.22 -5.47 1.35
N LEU A 7 7.80 -6.57 1.96
CA LEU A 7 7.84 -6.73 3.40
C LEU A 7 9.29 -6.97 3.87
N LEU A 8 9.80 -6.09 4.72
CA LEU A 8 11.17 -6.16 5.19
C LEU A 8 11.39 -7.40 6.06
N GLY A 9 12.59 -7.99 5.95
CA GLY A 9 12.94 -9.23 6.65
C GLY A 9 12.28 -10.51 6.12
N LYS A 10 11.39 -10.42 5.11
CA LYS A 10 10.67 -11.57 4.54
C LYS A 10 10.75 -11.57 3.01
N ARG A 11 10.65 -12.76 2.40
CA ARG A 11 10.55 -12.89 0.93
C ARG A 11 9.10 -12.77 0.46
N VAL A 12 8.44 -11.68 0.85
CA VAL A 12 7.06 -11.37 0.46
C VAL A 12 7.03 -10.01 -0.24
N SER A 13 6.46 -9.96 -1.45
CA SER A 13 6.35 -8.70 -2.19
C SER A 13 5.20 -8.71 -3.19
N ARG A 14 4.75 -7.51 -3.58
CA ARG A 14 3.74 -7.26 -4.61
C ARG A 14 4.23 -6.18 -5.55
N THR A 15 4.06 -6.40 -6.85
CA THR A 15 4.22 -5.37 -7.87
C THR A 15 2.85 -4.97 -8.37
N VAL A 16 2.54 -3.68 -8.29
CA VAL A 16 1.20 -3.14 -8.52
C VAL A 16 1.26 -1.88 -9.39
N LEU A 17 0.29 -1.74 -10.29
CA LEU A 17 0.03 -0.52 -11.03
C LEU A 17 -0.99 0.31 -10.28
N VAL A 18 -0.71 1.60 -10.12
CA VAL A 18 -1.59 2.57 -9.47
C VAL A 18 -1.56 3.90 -10.21
N ALA A 19 -2.59 4.73 -10.00
CA ALA A 19 -2.58 6.11 -10.47
C ALA A 19 -1.48 6.92 -9.76
N ASN A 20 -0.87 7.88 -10.45
CA ASN A 20 0.09 8.79 -9.82
C ASN A 20 -0.59 9.75 -8.82
N SER A 21 -1.91 9.84 -8.86
CA SER A 21 -2.76 10.60 -7.93
C SER A 21 -3.22 9.78 -6.73
N ILE A 22 -2.62 8.62 -6.45
CA ILE A 22 -2.97 7.85 -5.25
C ILE A 22 -2.50 8.61 -4.00
N ARG A 23 -3.43 8.81 -3.07
CA ARG A 23 -3.15 9.37 -1.75
C ARG A 23 -2.61 8.32 -0.77
N TYR A 24 -2.06 8.75 0.35
CA TYR A 24 -1.51 7.83 1.35
C TYR A 24 -2.59 6.97 2.03
N ASP A 25 -3.78 7.51 2.33
CA ASP A 25 -4.94 6.74 2.84
C ASP A 25 -5.36 5.64 1.84
N GLN A 26 -5.43 5.99 0.56
CA GLN A 26 -5.76 5.04 -0.50
C GLN A 26 -4.64 3.99 -0.67
N LEU A 27 -3.38 4.39 -0.59
CA LEU A 27 -2.25 3.47 -0.65
C LEU A 27 -2.25 2.50 0.52
N HIS A 28 -2.62 2.94 1.72
CA HIS A 28 -2.83 2.07 2.88
C HIS A 28 -3.90 1.02 2.58
N GLY A 29 -5.09 1.43 2.12
CA GLY A 29 -6.15 0.50 1.73
C GLY A 29 -5.71 -0.49 0.65
N LEU A 30 -4.90 -0.03 -0.32
CA LEU A 30 -4.31 -0.92 -1.34
C LEU A 30 -3.43 -1.99 -0.71
N ILE A 31 -2.54 -1.60 0.20
CA ILE A 31 -1.62 -2.52 0.87
C ILE A 31 -2.40 -3.56 1.67
N GLN A 32 -3.44 -3.16 2.39
CA GLN A 32 -4.29 -4.09 3.15
C GLN A 32 -4.87 -5.18 2.24
N LEU A 33 -5.40 -4.81 1.06
CA LEU A 33 -5.93 -5.77 0.09
C LEU A 33 -4.84 -6.67 -0.52
N LEU A 34 -3.71 -6.07 -0.92
CA LEU A 34 -2.60 -6.78 -1.57
C LEU A 34 -1.96 -7.87 -0.69
N PHE A 35 -2.03 -7.72 0.63
CA PHE A 35 -1.50 -8.65 1.63
C PHE A 35 -2.60 -9.36 2.43
N GLY A 36 -3.88 -9.15 2.07
CA GLY A 36 -5.02 -9.81 2.70
C GLY A 36 -5.17 -9.50 4.19
N TRP A 37 -4.81 -8.30 4.63
CA TRP A 37 -5.01 -7.84 6.02
C TRP A 37 -6.38 -7.20 6.22
N SER A 38 -6.78 -7.13 7.49
CA SER A 38 -8.13 -6.72 7.90
C SER A 38 -8.18 -5.30 8.48
N ASN A 39 -7.11 -4.52 8.35
CA ASN A 39 -6.99 -3.15 8.87
C ASN A 39 -7.38 -3.00 10.36
N LEU A 40 -6.81 -3.86 11.22
CA LEU A 40 -7.10 -3.92 12.65
C LEU A 40 -6.11 -3.14 13.51
N HIS A 41 -5.00 -2.69 12.92
CA HIS A 41 -3.93 -2.01 13.64
C HIS A 41 -3.62 -0.65 13.02
N LEU A 42 -2.98 0.21 13.81
CA LEU A 42 -2.48 1.50 13.35
C LEU A 42 -1.37 1.33 12.31
N HIS A 43 -1.20 2.37 11.50
CA HIS A 43 -0.15 2.45 10.49
C HIS A 43 0.44 3.85 10.37
N ARG A 44 1.58 3.91 9.68
CA ARG A 44 2.25 5.16 9.31
C ARG A 44 3.07 4.97 8.05
N PHE A 45 3.21 6.04 7.26
CA PHE A 45 4.22 6.16 6.21
C PHE A 45 5.32 7.10 6.65
N ASP A 46 6.57 6.67 6.51
CA ASP A 46 7.78 7.45 6.76
C ASP A 46 8.48 7.71 5.42
N VAL A 47 8.88 8.96 5.17
CA VAL A 47 9.64 9.41 3.99
C VAL A 47 11.06 9.76 4.43
N PRO A 48 12.02 8.81 4.38
CA PRO A 48 13.37 9.01 4.94
C PRO A 48 14.14 10.16 4.29
N GLN A 49 13.75 10.58 3.09
CA GLN A 49 14.43 11.63 2.33
C GLN A 49 14.10 13.04 2.85
N THR A 50 12.98 13.20 3.56
CA THR A 50 12.48 14.50 4.02
C THR A 50 12.08 14.51 5.49
N ASP A 51 12.32 13.41 6.21
CA ASP A 51 11.88 13.20 7.60
C ASP A 51 10.38 13.47 7.79
N THR A 52 9.60 13.22 6.73
CA THR A 52 8.17 13.50 6.71
C THR A 52 7.39 12.23 7.02
N GLN A 53 6.35 12.36 7.83
CA GLN A 53 5.50 11.25 8.23
C GLN A 53 4.03 11.52 7.92
N TYR A 54 3.33 10.49 7.47
CA TYR A 54 1.90 10.50 7.16
C TYR A 54 1.18 9.40 7.94
N ARG A 55 0.06 9.73 8.57
CA ARG A 55 -0.84 8.76 9.23
C ARG A 55 -2.28 9.25 9.17
N ALA A 56 -3.23 8.37 9.48
CA ALA A 56 -4.60 8.79 9.75
C ALA A 56 -4.64 9.75 10.94
N GLU A 57 -5.46 10.80 10.85
CA GLU A 57 -5.74 11.69 11.96
C GLU A 57 -6.29 10.86 13.14
N LEU A 58 -5.66 10.98 14.30
CA LEU A 58 -6.16 10.40 15.55
C LEU A 58 -7.07 11.43 16.22
N ASP A 59 -8.07 10.96 16.96
CA ASP A 59 -8.96 11.83 17.74
C ASP A 59 -8.13 12.67 18.73
N ASP A 60 -8.58 13.90 19.00
CA ASP A 60 -7.84 14.96 19.75
C ASP A 60 -7.41 14.54 21.18
N ASP A 61 -7.95 13.43 21.70
CA ASP A 61 -7.61 12.87 23.01
C ASP A 61 -6.24 12.16 23.04
N PHE A 62 -5.60 11.94 21.89
CA PHE A 62 -4.22 11.45 21.81
C PHE A 62 -3.25 12.65 21.83
N ASP A 63 -2.74 12.98 23.02
CA ASP A 63 -1.64 13.94 23.24
C ASP A 63 -0.32 13.40 22.65
N ASP A 64 -0.24 13.42 21.33
CA ASP A 64 0.99 13.14 20.60
C ASP A 64 1.62 14.48 20.22
N HIS A 65 2.73 14.82 20.88
CA HIS A 65 3.48 16.04 20.61
C HIS A 65 4.16 16.05 19.22
N GLU A 66 4.08 14.96 18.46
CA GLU A 66 4.55 14.88 17.08
C GLU A 66 3.47 15.37 16.10
N THR A 67 3.79 16.42 15.33
CA THR A 67 2.90 16.94 14.28
C THR A 67 3.02 16.05 13.04
N PHE A 68 2.05 15.17 12.84
CA PHE A 68 1.98 14.34 11.63
C PHE A 68 1.16 15.02 10.54
N ASN A 69 1.47 14.69 9.28
CA ASN A 69 0.61 15.05 8.16
C ASN A 69 -0.53 14.04 8.02
N ASP A 70 -1.77 14.52 7.87
CA ASP A 70 -2.92 13.67 7.60
C ASP A 70 -2.81 13.05 6.19
N GLU A 71 -2.75 11.73 6.13
CA GLU A 71 -2.59 10.95 4.90
C GLU A 71 -3.67 11.18 3.83
N ARG A 72 -4.85 11.69 4.22
CA ARG A 72 -5.95 12.03 3.29
C ARG A 72 -5.66 13.26 2.44
N HIS A 73 -4.64 14.06 2.77
CA HIS A 73 -4.34 15.31 2.09
C HIS A 73 -3.11 15.24 1.16
N TYR A 74 -2.39 14.13 1.13
CA TYR A 74 -1.11 14.03 0.43
C TYR A 74 -1.05 12.85 -0.54
N PHE A 75 -0.52 13.10 -1.73
CA PHE A 75 -0.25 12.09 -2.75
C PHE A 75 1.10 11.41 -2.52
N ALA A 76 1.19 10.10 -2.76
CA ALA A 76 2.42 9.34 -2.55
C ALA A 76 3.47 9.55 -3.64
N TYR A 77 3.05 9.89 -4.86
CA TYR A 77 3.94 9.97 -6.03
C TYR A 77 5.11 10.95 -5.87
N PRO A 78 4.92 12.21 -5.41
CA PRO A 78 6.02 13.16 -5.25
C PRO A 78 7.16 12.66 -4.35
N ASP A 79 6.86 11.88 -3.30
CA ASP A 79 7.87 11.34 -2.41
C ASP A 79 8.52 10.08 -2.97
N LEU A 80 7.72 9.21 -3.60
CA LEU A 80 8.20 8.03 -4.30
C LEU A 80 9.14 8.35 -5.48
N GLN A 81 9.06 9.57 -6.03
CA GLN A 81 10.03 10.08 -7.01
C GLN A 81 11.40 10.41 -6.38
N LYS A 82 11.44 10.74 -5.09
CA LYS A 82 12.67 11.09 -4.35
C LYS A 82 13.36 9.86 -3.78
N GLY A 83 12.62 8.80 -3.50
CA GLY A 83 13.16 7.52 -3.04
C GLY A 83 12.11 6.58 -2.49
N ASP A 84 12.56 5.56 -1.76
CA ASP A 84 11.68 4.60 -1.12
C ASP A 84 10.90 5.24 0.03
N VAL A 85 9.62 4.88 0.16
CA VAL A 85 8.76 5.19 1.31
C VAL A 85 8.65 3.93 2.18
N ILE A 86 8.67 4.10 3.50
CA ILE A 86 8.50 3.01 4.46
C ILE A 86 7.09 3.05 5.03
N TYR A 87 6.33 1.97 4.86
CA TYR A 87 5.00 1.81 5.45
C TYR A 87 5.07 0.82 6.61
N THR A 88 4.77 1.29 7.82
CA THR A 88 4.71 0.45 9.01
C THR A 88 3.25 0.16 9.34
N TYR A 89 2.89 -1.10 9.49
CA TYR A 89 1.59 -1.57 9.97
C TYR A 89 1.78 -2.39 11.23
N ASP A 90 0.87 -2.25 12.20
CA ASP A 90 0.98 -2.86 13.52
C ASP A 90 2.30 -2.46 14.21
N PHE A 91 2.25 -1.44 15.06
CA PHE A 91 3.43 -0.93 15.75
C PHE A 91 4.00 -1.92 16.78
N GLU A 92 3.21 -2.86 17.29
CA GLU A 92 3.70 -3.90 18.20
C GLU A 92 4.48 -4.98 17.42
N ALA A 93 3.94 -5.43 16.29
CA ALA A 93 4.61 -6.40 15.42
C ALA A 93 5.71 -5.78 14.52
N ASN A 94 5.68 -4.46 14.36
CA ASN A 94 6.56 -3.66 13.52
C ASN A 94 6.66 -4.20 12.07
N LEU A 95 5.51 -4.39 11.42
CA LEU A 95 5.47 -4.92 10.04
C LEU A 95 5.79 -3.81 9.04
N GLN A 96 7.07 -3.70 8.68
CA GLN A 96 7.57 -2.66 7.80
C GLN A 96 7.63 -3.10 6.33
N HIS A 97 7.01 -2.31 5.46
CA HIS A 97 7.07 -2.43 4.02
C HIS A 97 7.93 -1.34 3.43
N ARG A 98 8.80 -1.72 2.52
CA ARG A 98 9.45 -0.78 1.63
C ARG A 98 8.65 -0.66 0.33
N ILE A 99 8.22 0.55 0.03
CA ILE A 99 7.50 0.91 -1.20
C ILE A 99 8.46 1.63 -2.12
N ARG A 100 8.65 1.08 -3.32
CA ARG A 100 9.57 1.61 -4.33
C ARG A 100 8.82 1.89 -5.62
N LEU A 101 9.05 3.06 -6.21
CA LEU A 101 8.70 3.35 -7.60
C LEU A 101 9.66 2.59 -8.52
N GLU A 102 9.16 1.60 -9.26
CA GLU A 102 9.97 0.87 -10.24
C GLU A 102 10.01 1.60 -11.57
N GLU A 103 8.84 2.03 -12.07
CA GLU A 103 8.75 2.76 -13.32
C GLU A 103 7.49 3.63 -13.43
N ASN A 104 7.59 4.67 -14.27
CA ASN A 104 6.44 5.41 -14.75
C ASN A 104 5.88 4.75 -16.01
N VAL A 105 4.69 4.16 -15.89
CA VAL A 105 4.00 3.49 -17.00
C VAL A 105 3.18 4.52 -17.78
N THR A 106 3.48 4.66 -19.07
CA THR A 106 2.71 5.54 -19.98
C THR A 106 1.39 4.87 -20.37
N MET A 107 0.40 5.68 -20.78
CA MET A 107 -0.88 5.14 -21.24
C MET A 107 -0.73 4.21 -22.46
N ALA A 108 0.21 4.52 -23.37
CA ALA A 108 0.50 3.65 -24.51
C ALA A 108 1.04 2.28 -24.07
N HIS A 109 1.92 2.22 -23.07
CA HIS A 109 2.38 0.96 -22.50
C HIS A 109 1.22 0.25 -21.79
N PHE A 110 0.44 0.96 -20.96
CA PHE A 110 -0.69 0.41 -20.25
C PHE A 110 -1.68 -0.31 -21.19
N ILE A 111 -2.07 0.35 -22.29
CA ILE A 111 -2.96 -0.21 -23.32
C ILE A 111 -2.31 -1.40 -24.03
N LYS A 112 -1.04 -1.26 -24.45
CA LYS A 112 -0.32 -2.32 -25.16
C LYS A 112 -0.16 -3.59 -24.33
N ALA A 113 0.02 -3.46 -23.02
CA ALA A 113 0.12 -4.57 -22.09
C ALA A 113 -1.24 -5.21 -21.77
N GLY A 114 -2.35 -4.59 -22.18
CA GLY A 114 -3.70 -5.11 -21.97
C GLY A 114 -4.15 -5.06 -20.50
N TYR A 115 -3.63 -4.12 -19.71
CA TYR A 115 -4.09 -3.95 -18.33
C TYR A 115 -5.52 -3.40 -18.31
N PRO A 116 -6.44 -4.05 -17.57
CA PRO A 116 -7.86 -3.69 -17.64
C PRO A 116 -8.22 -2.45 -16.79
N GLN A 117 -7.53 -2.21 -15.66
CA GLN A 117 -7.78 -1.08 -14.77
C GLN A 117 -6.54 -0.70 -13.96
N VAL A 118 -6.65 0.38 -13.18
CA VAL A 118 -5.83 0.61 -11.98
C VAL A 118 -6.75 0.74 -10.77
N PRO A 119 -6.36 0.26 -9.58
CA PRO A 119 -5.12 -0.49 -9.30
C PRO A 119 -5.12 -1.91 -9.91
N PHE A 120 -3.94 -2.45 -10.23
CA PHE A 120 -3.78 -3.80 -10.78
C PHE A 120 -2.50 -4.48 -10.30
N CYS A 121 -2.63 -5.68 -9.70
CA CYS A 121 -1.51 -6.49 -9.26
C CYS A 121 -0.86 -7.24 -10.45
N VAL A 122 0.35 -6.80 -10.81
CA VAL A 122 1.15 -7.36 -11.90
C VAL A 122 1.78 -8.69 -11.49
N SER A 123 2.36 -8.75 -10.29
CA SER A 123 3.01 -9.96 -9.77
C SER A 123 3.14 -9.94 -8.26
N GLY A 124 3.49 -11.10 -7.69
CA GLY A 124 3.75 -11.23 -6.26
C GLY A 124 4.61 -12.44 -5.94
N VAL A 125 5.27 -12.39 -4.80
CA VAL A 125 6.10 -13.46 -4.24
C VAL A 125 5.73 -13.66 -2.77
N GLY A 126 5.79 -14.91 -2.30
CA GLY A 126 5.56 -15.27 -0.91
C GLY A 126 4.09 -15.53 -0.60
N VAL A 127 3.77 -15.62 0.68
CA VAL A 127 2.40 -15.81 1.17
C VAL A 127 1.57 -14.54 1.03
N ASN A 128 0.25 -14.68 1.07
CA ASN A 128 -0.70 -13.58 1.05
C ASN A 128 -0.76 -12.88 2.39
N ARG A 129 -1.34 -13.56 3.38
CA ARG A 129 -1.42 -13.13 4.77
C ARG A 129 -0.30 -13.75 5.57
N LEU A 130 0.35 -12.98 6.45
CA LEU A 130 1.13 -13.55 7.53
C LEU A 130 0.18 -13.96 8.65
N ALA A 131 0.37 -15.14 9.24
CA ALA A 131 -0.35 -15.47 10.46
C ALA A 131 0.15 -14.52 11.56
N ASP A 132 -0.69 -13.55 11.94
CA ASP A 132 -0.37 -12.57 12.98
C ASP A 132 -0.47 -13.20 14.39
N SER A 133 -1.08 -14.39 14.50
CA SER A 133 -1.14 -15.17 15.73
C SER A 133 -1.37 -16.66 15.46
N ALA A 134 -1.22 -17.52 16.47
CA ALA A 134 -1.54 -18.95 16.40
C ALA A 134 -3.04 -19.25 16.12
N THR A 135 -3.89 -18.23 16.14
CA THR A 135 -5.34 -18.31 15.96
C THR A 135 -5.83 -17.79 14.63
N GLU A 136 -4.98 -17.11 13.85
CA GLU A 136 -5.28 -16.73 12.47
C GLU A 136 -5.17 -17.98 11.55
N PRO A 137 -6.05 -18.12 10.54
CA PRO A 137 -5.92 -19.20 9.57
C PRO A 137 -4.52 -19.20 8.94
N MET A 138 -4.04 -20.40 8.55
CA MET A 138 -2.73 -20.57 7.94
C MET A 138 -2.50 -19.53 6.84
N ALA A 139 -1.26 -19.05 6.72
CA ALA A 139 -0.85 -18.13 5.67
C ALA A 139 -1.32 -18.61 4.29
N ASP A 140 -2.29 -17.91 3.71
CA ASP A 140 -2.83 -18.25 2.39
C ASP A 140 -1.77 -18.00 1.31
N ARG A 141 -1.80 -18.80 0.24
CA ARG A 141 -0.89 -18.60 -0.88
C ARG A 141 -1.26 -17.31 -1.62
N PHE A 142 -0.25 -16.64 -2.19
CA PHE A 142 -0.50 -15.53 -3.09
C PHE A 142 -1.38 -15.98 -4.27
N ASP A 143 -2.53 -15.33 -4.41
CA ASP A 143 -3.46 -15.52 -5.53
C ASP A 143 -3.65 -14.18 -6.26
N ARG A 144 -2.94 -14.05 -7.38
CA ARG A 144 -2.98 -12.85 -8.21
C ARG A 144 -4.36 -12.60 -8.83
N GLN A 145 -5.10 -13.67 -9.14
CA GLN A 145 -6.41 -13.53 -9.76
C GLN A 145 -7.41 -13.01 -8.73
N ALA A 146 -7.48 -13.65 -7.56
CA ALA A 146 -8.36 -13.22 -6.48
C ALA A 146 -8.10 -11.76 -6.05
N ILE A 147 -6.83 -11.36 -5.95
CA ILE A 147 -6.47 -9.96 -5.67
C ILE A 147 -7.00 -9.03 -6.77
N ASN A 148 -6.77 -9.34 -8.04
CA ASN A 148 -7.23 -8.47 -9.13
C ASN A 148 -8.75 -8.42 -9.27
N ASP A 149 -9.46 -9.50 -8.93
CA ASP A 149 -10.92 -9.51 -8.87
C ASP A 149 -11.43 -8.56 -7.78
N GLN A 150 -10.80 -8.54 -6.61
CA GLN A 150 -11.09 -7.56 -5.55
C GLN A 150 -10.78 -6.13 -5.98
N LEU A 151 -9.63 -5.91 -6.64
CA LEU A 151 -9.25 -4.58 -7.13
C LEU A 151 -10.20 -4.08 -8.23
N ALA A 152 -10.72 -4.96 -9.08
CA ALA A 152 -11.73 -4.62 -10.08
C ALA A 152 -13.07 -4.20 -9.43
N ALA A 153 -13.47 -4.87 -8.34
CA ALA A 153 -14.72 -4.56 -7.65
C ALA A 153 -14.73 -3.16 -7.02
N ILE A 154 -13.55 -2.60 -6.76
CA ILE A 154 -13.40 -1.28 -6.10
C ILE A 154 -12.89 -0.20 -7.06
N SER A 155 -12.41 -0.54 -8.27
CA SER A 155 -11.79 0.43 -9.18
C SER A 155 -12.73 1.56 -9.60
N ASP A 156 -14.04 1.31 -9.64
CA ASP A 156 -15.06 2.31 -9.97
C ASP A 156 -15.39 3.24 -8.78
N GLY A 157 -15.09 2.81 -7.54
CA GLY A 157 -15.41 3.54 -6.30
C GLY A 157 -14.24 4.30 -5.68
N TRP A 158 -12.99 4.01 -6.08
CA TRP A 158 -11.80 4.65 -5.51
C TRP A 158 -11.71 6.16 -5.73
N PHE A 159 -12.35 6.66 -6.79
CA PHE A 159 -12.41 8.08 -7.12
C PHE A 159 -13.68 8.79 -6.61
N SER A 160 -14.49 8.14 -5.77
CA SER A 160 -15.81 8.65 -5.34
C SER A 160 -15.98 8.79 -3.83
N LEU A 161 -14.90 8.66 -3.06
CA LEU A 161 -14.89 8.99 -1.64
C LEU A 161 -14.32 10.41 -1.49
N ASP A 162 -15.18 11.38 -1.81
CA ASP A 162 -15.07 12.80 -1.45
C ASP A 162 -15.92 13.07 -0.20
#